data_AF-V9LJ67-F1
#
_entry.id   AF-V9LJ67-F1
#
_cell.length_a   1.000
_cell.length_b   1.000
_cell.length_c   1.000
_cell.angle_alpha   90.00
_cell.angle_beta   90.00
_cell.angle_gamma   90.00
#
_symmetry.space_group_name_H-M   'P 1'
#
loop_
_entity.id
_entity.type
_entity.pdbx_description
1 polymer ?
#
loop_
_entity_poly.entity_id
_entity_poly.type
_entity_poly.pdbx_seq_one_letter_code
_entity_poly.pdbx_strand_id
1 'polypeptide(L)'
;MVKYYQGVNELKCEWDQVFSAFWQRYPNPYSKHVLTEDIIHREVTPDNRLISRRLLTKTSRVPQWAERFFPTNIAHSAFILEDSVVDLKSKTLTTFTR
;
A
#
# COMPACT_ATOMS: atom_id res chain seq x y z
N MET A 1 22.45 5.14 8.42
CA MET A 1 22.33 6.24 7.42
C MET A 1 20.98 6.08 6.73
N VAL A 2 20.15 7.13 6.70
CA VAL A 2 18.80 7.08 6.08
C VAL A 2 18.89 7.57 4.65
N LYS A 3 18.17 6.91 3.72
CA LYS A 3 18.00 7.39 2.34
C LYS A 3 16.60 7.99 2.19
N TYR A 4 16.51 9.20 1.64
CA TYR A 4 15.27 9.92 1.42
C TYR A 4 14.91 9.94 -0.07
N TYR A 5 13.63 9.80 -0.37
CA TYR A 5 13.08 9.88 -1.73
C TYR A 5 11.82 10.75 -1.73
N GLN A 6 11.66 11.58 -2.76
CA GLN A 6 10.48 12.39 -3.02
C GLN A 6 10.16 12.35 -4.52
N GLY A 7 8.88 12.23 -4.87
CA GLY A 7 8.41 12.27 -6.26
C GLY A 7 6.99 12.80 -6.34
N VAL A 8 6.65 13.39 -7.49
CA VAL A 8 5.32 13.95 -7.79
C VAL A 8 4.88 13.38 -9.14
N ASN A 9 3.64 12.89 -9.22
CA ASN A 9 3.05 12.34 -10.44
C ASN A 9 1.61 12.83 -10.60
N GLU A 10 1.14 12.95 -11.84
CA GLU A 10 -0.22 13.38 -12.17
C GLU A 10 -0.98 12.24 -12.86
N LEU A 11 -2.18 11.93 -12.37
CA LEU A 11 -3.14 11.04 -13.04
C LEU A 11 -4.24 11.89 -13.65
N LYS A 12 -4.47 11.74 -14.97
CA LYS A 12 -5.47 12.51 -15.73
C LYS A 12 -6.89 11.97 -15.51
N CYS A 13 -7.31 11.90 -14.25
CA CYS A 13 -8.60 11.42 -13.80
C CYS A 13 -9.11 12.32 -12.67
N GLU A 14 -10.42 12.42 -12.52
CA GLU A 14 -11.02 13.14 -11.40
C GLU A 14 -10.69 12.47 -10.06
N TRP A 15 -10.69 13.25 -8.98
CA TRP A 15 -10.27 12.77 -7.67
C TRP A 15 -11.07 11.57 -7.17
N ASP A 16 -12.38 11.56 -7.37
CA ASP A 16 -13.30 10.48 -6.99
C ASP A 16 -13.03 9.19 -7.77
N GLN A 17 -12.60 9.29 -9.02
CA GLN A 17 -12.16 8.15 -9.83
C GLN A 17 -10.86 7.56 -9.28
N VAL A 18 -9.88 8.42 -8.97
CA VAL A 18 -8.59 7.98 -8.38
C VAL A 18 -8.82 7.36 -7.00
N PHE A 19 -9.64 7.99 -6.17
CA PHE A 19 -10.05 7.48 -4.86
C PHE A 19 -10.73 6.12 -4.96
N SER A 20 -11.69 5.96 -5.87
CA SER A 20 -12.38 4.67 -6.04
C SER A 20 -11.43 3.60 -6.58
N ALA A 21 -10.58 3.95 -7.54
CA ALA A 21 -9.56 3.06 -8.10
C ALA A 21 -8.54 2.62 -7.05
N PHE A 22 -8.19 3.46 -6.07
CA PHE A 22 -7.27 3.11 -5.00
C PHE A 22 -7.71 1.85 -4.24
N TRP A 23 -9.01 1.68 -4.00
CA TRP A 23 -9.56 0.50 -3.31
C TRP A 23 -9.72 -0.73 -4.21
N GLN A 24 -9.69 -0.54 -5.53
CA GLN A 24 -9.87 -1.61 -6.52
C GLN A 24 -8.61 -1.87 -7.35
N ARG A 25 -7.47 -1.30 -6.94
CA ARG A 25 -6.22 -1.36 -7.73
C ARG A 25 -5.63 -2.76 -7.80
N TYR A 26 -6.01 -3.67 -6.91
CA TYR A 26 -5.59 -5.07 -6.95
C TYR A 26 -6.79 -5.99 -7.18
N PRO A 27 -6.60 -7.09 -7.95
CA PRO A 27 -5.38 -7.44 -8.69
C PRO A 27 -5.22 -6.61 -9.97
N ASN A 28 -3.97 -6.44 -10.46
CA ASN A 28 -3.69 -5.83 -11.76
C ASN A 28 -2.45 -6.45 -12.43
N PRO A 29 -2.28 -6.31 -13.77
CA PRO A 29 -1.17 -6.92 -14.52
C PRO A 29 0.25 -6.54 -14.04
N TYR A 30 0.40 -5.34 -13.44
CA TYR A 30 1.68 -4.80 -12.97
C TYR A 30 2.00 -5.21 -11.53
N SER A 31 1.04 -5.76 -10.80
CA SER A 31 1.14 -6.02 -9.35
C SER A 31 0.96 -7.49 -8.98
N LYS A 32 1.41 -8.41 -9.85
CA LYS A 32 1.39 -9.87 -9.60
C LYS A 32 2.14 -10.31 -8.33
N HIS A 33 3.02 -9.44 -7.83
CA HIS A 33 3.77 -9.67 -6.60
C HIS A 33 2.92 -9.43 -5.34
N VAL A 34 1.72 -8.85 -5.45
CA VAL A 34 0.76 -8.74 -4.34
C VAL A 34 -0.10 -9.99 -4.33
N LEU A 35 -0.04 -10.75 -3.24
CA LEU A 35 -0.68 -12.05 -3.07
C LEU A 35 -2.04 -11.93 -2.36
N THR A 36 -2.09 -11.13 -1.29
CA THR A 36 -3.32 -10.91 -0.51
C THR A 36 -3.46 -9.44 -0.14
N GLU A 37 -4.70 -9.03 0.08
CA GLU A 37 -5.09 -7.71 0.56
C GLU A 37 -6.28 -7.86 1.51
N ASP A 38 -6.11 -7.40 2.74
CA ASP A 38 -7.12 -7.50 3.79
C ASP A 38 -7.30 -6.16 4.48
N ILE A 39 -8.54 -5.78 4.79
CA ILE A 39 -8.84 -4.61 5.61
C ILE A 39 -8.98 -5.08 7.05
N ILE A 40 -8.01 -4.71 7.90
CA ILE A 40 -7.97 -5.16 9.29
C ILE A 40 -8.57 -4.14 10.26
N HIS A 41 -8.74 -2.88 9.82
CA HIS A 41 -9.45 -1.86 10.58
C HIS A 41 -10.06 -0.84 9.62
N ARG A 42 -11.28 -0.39 9.92
CA ARG A 42 -11.95 0.69 9.21
C ARG A 42 -12.96 1.39 10.12
N GLU A 43 -12.90 2.70 10.14
CA GLU A 43 -13.86 3.53 10.86
C GLU A 43 -14.10 4.85 10.13
N VAL A 44 -15.27 5.44 10.38
CA VAL A 44 -15.56 6.82 10.00
C VAL A 44 -15.53 7.64 11.28
N THR A 45 -14.66 8.65 11.30
CA THR A 45 -14.49 9.53 12.45
C THR A 45 -15.64 10.54 12.57
N PRO A 46 -15.87 11.15 13.75
CA PRO A 46 -16.89 12.18 13.92
C PRO A 46 -16.73 13.41 13.01
N ASP A 47 -15.51 13.69 12.55
CA ASP A 47 -15.21 14.76 11.58
C ASP A 47 -15.39 14.33 10.10
N ASN A 48 -16.02 13.17 9.85
CA ASN A 48 -16.31 12.59 8.54
C ASN A 48 -15.05 12.22 7.72
N ARG A 49 -14.03 11.66 8.38
CA ARG A 49 -12.87 11.05 7.69
C ARG A 49 -12.96 9.54 7.73
N LEU A 50 -12.59 8.89 6.63
CA LEU A 50 -12.47 7.43 6.58
C LEU A 50 -11.03 7.06 6.93
N ILE A 51 -10.86 6.40 8.07
CA ILE A 51 -9.60 5.79 8.48
C ILE A 51 -9.65 4.32 8.10
N SER A 52 -8.60 3.80 7.49
CA SER A 52 -8.48 2.37 7.18
C SER A 52 -7.05 1.88 7.32
N ARG A 53 -6.90 0.67 7.86
CA ARG A 53 -5.65 -0.08 7.87
C ARG A 53 -5.81 -1.34 7.02
N ARG A 54 -4.92 -1.50 6.05
CA ARG A 54 -4.83 -2.67 5.18
C ARG A 54 -3.57 -3.47 5.48
N LEU A 55 -3.69 -4.79 5.44
CA LEU A 55 -2.59 -5.73 5.46
C LEU A 55 -2.42 -6.32 4.06
N LEU A 56 -1.23 -6.23 3.50
CA LEU A 56 -0.90 -6.80 2.20
C LEU A 56 0.19 -7.84 2.36
N THR A 57 0.04 -8.98 1.70
CA THR A 57 1.10 -9.97 1.57
C THR A 57 1.71 -9.85 0.17
N LYS A 58 3.03 -9.69 0.08
CA LYS A 58 3.75 -9.58 -1.20
C LYS A 58 4.86 -10.60 -1.33
N THR A 59 5.16 -11.07 -2.53
CA THR A 59 6.34 -11.92 -2.77
C THR A 59 7.62 -11.15 -2.43
N SER A 60 8.43 -11.68 -1.53
CA SER A 60 9.76 -11.18 -1.19
C SER A 60 10.80 -12.12 -1.79
N ARG A 61 11.46 -11.69 -2.87
CA ARG A 61 12.60 -12.41 -3.43
C ARG A 61 13.87 -11.65 -3.07
N VAL A 62 14.73 -12.30 -2.31
CA VAL A 62 16.08 -11.80 -2.08
C VAL A 62 16.90 -11.93 -3.37
N PRO A 63 17.80 -10.97 -3.66
CA PRO A 63 18.75 -11.15 -4.76
C PRO A 63 19.58 -12.42 -4.58
N GLN A 64 19.88 -13.12 -5.66
CA GLN A 64 20.60 -14.40 -5.62
C GLN A 64 21.97 -14.32 -4.92
N TRP A 65 22.67 -13.19 -5.03
CA TRP A 65 23.94 -12.98 -4.31
C TRP A 65 23.74 -12.90 -2.79
N ALA A 66 22.58 -12.41 -2.34
CA ALA A 66 22.23 -12.22 -0.94
C ALA A 66 21.75 -13.52 -0.29
N GLU A 67 21.22 -14.47 -1.06
CA GLU A 67 20.81 -15.81 -0.57
C GLU A 67 21.94 -16.55 0.16
N ARG A 68 23.22 -16.25 -0.16
CA ARG A 68 24.38 -16.86 0.51
C ARG A 68 24.61 -16.33 1.93
N PHE A 69 24.09 -15.15 2.23
CA PHE A 69 24.30 -14.45 3.50
C PHE A 69 23.12 -14.54 4.45
N PHE A 70 21.95 -14.92 3.95
CA PHE A 70 20.74 -15.03 4.74
C PHE A 70 20.20 -16.47 4.72
N PRO A 71 19.61 -16.95 5.83
CA PRO A 71 19.12 -18.32 5.92
C PRO A 71 18.03 -18.60 4.88
N THR A 72 17.99 -19.83 4.36
CA THR A 72 17.00 -20.32 3.37
C THR A 72 15.54 -20.20 3.83
N ASN A 73 15.31 -19.95 5.13
CA ASN A 73 13.99 -19.81 5.75
C ASN A 73 13.50 -18.35 5.82
N ILE A 74 14.14 -17.41 5.12
CA ILE A 74 13.54 -16.08 4.96
C ILE A 74 12.16 -16.25 4.35
N ALA A 75 11.16 -15.68 5.00
CA ALA A 75 9.79 -15.66 4.49
C ALA A 75 9.79 -15.16 3.04
N HIS A 76 9.36 -16.03 2.11
CA HIS A 76 9.13 -15.69 0.70
C HIS A 76 8.02 -14.63 0.52
N SER A 77 7.44 -14.17 1.63
CA SER A 77 6.39 -13.18 1.70
C SER A 77 6.77 -12.05 2.65
N ALA A 78 6.63 -10.81 2.18
CA ALA A 78 6.67 -9.61 2.99
C ALA A 78 5.24 -9.21 3.37
N PHE A 79 5.05 -8.87 4.65
CA PHE A 79 3.81 -8.28 5.15
C PHE A 79 3.96 -6.77 5.19
N ILE A 80 2.97 -6.06 4.65
CA ILE A 80 2.98 -4.61 4.53
C ILE A 80 1.71 -4.07 5.19
N LEU A 81 1.89 -3.07 6.04
CA LEU A 81 0.80 -2.31 6.63
C LEU A 81 0.63 -1.00 5.86
N GLU A 82 -0.60 -0.76 5.39
CA GLU A 82 -1.00 0.49 4.76
C GLU A 82 -2.06 1.16 5.61
N ASP A 83 -1.70 2.30 6.21
CA ASP A 83 -2.63 3.20 6.88
C ASP A 83 -3.08 4.27 5.88
N SER A 84 -4.37 4.59 5.92
CA SER A 84 -4.98 5.56 5.00
C SER A 84 -5.99 6.42 5.73
N VAL A 85 -6.01 7.71 5.37
CA VAL A 85 -6.97 8.70 5.84
C VAL A 85 -7.55 9.41 4.62
N VAL A 86 -8.86 9.36 4.49
CA VAL A 86 -9.61 10.04 3.41
C VAL A 86 -10.43 11.15 4.01
N ASP A 87 -10.30 12.34 3.45
CA ASP A 87 -11.14 13.49 3.76
C ASP A 87 -11.92 13.91 2.51
N LEU A 88 -13.24 13.68 2.53
CA LEU A 88 -14.14 13.99 1.42
C LEU A 88 -14.33 15.49 1.23
N LYS A 89 -14.17 16.32 2.28
CA LYS A 89 -14.36 17.78 2.19
C LYS A 89 -13.19 18.42 1.49
N SER A 90 -11.97 18.04 1.87
CA SER A 90 -10.75 18.54 1.24
C SER A 90 -10.37 17.80 -0.04
N LYS A 91 -11.05 16.69 -0.37
CA LYS A 91 -10.70 15.78 -1.47
C LYS A 91 -9.24 15.35 -1.36
N THR A 92 -8.87 14.81 -0.21
CA THR A 92 -7.51 14.33 0.05
C THR A 92 -7.52 12.87 0.50
N LEU A 93 -6.53 12.12 0.04
CA LEU A 93 -6.22 10.77 0.49
C LEU A 93 -4.74 10.77 0.89
N THR A 94 -4.47 10.55 2.18
CA THR A 94 -3.10 10.40 2.70
C THR A 94 -2.86 8.96 3.07
N THR A 95 -1.76 8.38 2.60
CA THR A 95 -1.40 6.99 2.89
C THR A 95 0.00 6.92 3.50
N PHE A 96 0.18 5.97 4.41
CA PHE A 96 1.47 5.65 5.01
C PHE A 96 1.65 4.13 4.97
N THR A 97 2.74 3.69 4.35
CA THR A 97 3.00 2.27 4.09
C THR A 97 4.34 1.85 4.67
N ARG A 98 4.38 0.73 5.39
CA ARG A 98 5.60 0.16 5.98
C ARG A 98 5.61 -1.36 5.97
#